data_AF-A0A672QQU2-F1
#
_entry.id   AF-A0A672QQU2-F1
#
_cell.length_a   1.000
_cell.length_b   1.000
_cell.length_c   1.000
_cell.angle_alpha   90.00
_cell.angle_beta   90.00
_cell.angle_gamma   90.00
#
_symmetry.space_group_name_H-M   'P 1'
#
loop_
_entity.id
_entity.type
_entity.pdbx_description
1 polymer ?
#
loop_
_entity_poly.entity_id
_entity_poly.type
_entity_poly.pdbx_seq_one_letter_code
_entity_poly.pdbx_strand_id
1 'polypeptide(L)'
;MPKKQLDSSHKLRSRKLSNISTRSSPKMADALMNPIDMDALVKKITTEVLVGVEKALENKIDPVLEKLSAVATHVEQVENRVTEAETRISAVEDTVSRDNADLNEVKKKLDVALEKIDDLENRSRRCNIRIIGLPEGEEGTNPVSFLRTWLPNLLNTDFKNHQVKIERAHRTRKENA
;
A
#
# COMPACT_ATOMS: atom_id res chain seq x y z
N MET A 1 -128.59 8.17 -11.12
CA MET A 1 -129.51 9.18 -11.66
C MET A 1 -128.71 10.41 -12.10
N PRO A 2 -129.07 11.12 -13.18
CA PRO A 2 -129.31 10.61 -14.52
C PRO A 2 -128.78 11.53 -15.66
N LYS A 3 -128.64 10.95 -16.86
CA LYS A 3 -128.98 11.50 -18.21
C LYS A 3 -128.03 12.55 -18.82
N LYS A 4 -127.41 12.23 -19.97
CA LYS A 4 -127.94 12.31 -21.38
C LYS A 4 -128.17 13.79 -21.75
N GLN A 5 -127.79 14.33 -22.91
CA GLN A 5 -127.73 13.81 -24.28
C GLN A 5 -127.05 14.96 -25.09
N LEU A 6 -126.03 14.77 -25.93
CA LEU A 6 -126.12 14.28 -27.30
C LEU A 6 -127.37 14.78 -28.04
N ASP A 7 -127.23 15.85 -28.82
CA ASP A 7 -127.83 15.85 -30.14
C ASP A 7 -126.85 16.35 -31.20
N SER A 8 -126.93 15.68 -32.33
CA SER A 8 -125.92 15.55 -33.36
C SER A 8 -126.57 15.78 -34.71
N SER A 9 -125.74 16.21 -35.66
CA SER A 9 -125.94 16.00 -37.10
C SER A 9 -126.94 16.96 -37.78
N HIS A 10 -126.59 17.60 -38.89
CA HIS A 10 -126.19 17.07 -40.19
C HIS A 10 -125.76 18.28 -41.06
N LYS A 11 -124.96 18.26 -42.13
CA LYS A 11 -124.40 17.21 -43.01
C LYS A 11 -123.43 17.86 -44.03
N LEU A 12 -122.47 17.05 -44.49
CA LEU A 12 -121.88 16.96 -45.85
C LEU A 12 -121.06 18.15 -46.39
N ARG A 13 -119.99 18.00 -47.19
CA ARG A 13 -119.04 16.93 -47.57
C ARG A 13 -118.12 17.56 -48.64
N SER A 14 -116.79 17.45 -48.53
CA SER A 14 -115.86 17.09 -49.64
C SER A 14 -114.41 17.13 -49.13
N ARG A 15 -113.72 15.96 -49.07
CA ARG A 15 -112.58 15.49 -49.90
C ARG A 15 -111.26 16.25 -49.58
N LYS A 16 -110.10 15.65 -49.28
CA LYS A 16 -109.45 14.44 -49.83
C LYS A 16 -108.16 14.08 -49.00
N LEU A 17 -107.95 12.77 -48.73
CA LEU A 17 -106.70 11.91 -48.65
C LEU A 17 -105.40 12.48 -48.01
N SER A 18 -104.53 11.78 -47.25
CA SER A 18 -104.10 10.35 -47.17
C SER A 18 -103.28 10.12 -45.86
N ASN A 19 -103.59 9.14 -45.00
CA ASN A 19 -103.08 7.76 -44.88
C ASN A 19 -101.66 7.53 -44.27
N ILE A 20 -101.65 6.88 -43.09
CA ILE A 20 -100.89 5.66 -42.67
C ILE A 20 -99.36 5.82 -42.48
N SER A 21 -98.82 5.84 -41.26
CA SER A 21 -98.63 4.75 -40.27
C SER A 21 -97.87 3.52 -40.78
N THR A 22 -96.56 3.41 -40.51
CA THR A 22 -95.94 2.11 -40.25
C THR A 22 -94.76 2.25 -39.29
N ARG A 23 -94.90 1.62 -38.13
CA ARG A 23 -93.85 1.29 -37.14
C ARG A 23 -93.12 0.04 -37.65
N SER A 24 -91.79 0.05 -37.79
CA SER A 24 -91.00 -1.18 -37.98
C SER A 24 -89.62 -1.10 -37.32
N SER A 25 -89.25 -2.21 -36.70
CA SER A 25 -88.22 -2.52 -35.68
C SER A 25 -86.73 -2.27 -36.05
N PRO A 26 -85.78 -2.35 -35.08
CA PRO A 26 -84.42 -1.82 -35.19
C PRO A 26 -83.44 -2.79 -35.89
N LYS A 27 -82.50 -2.25 -36.68
CA LYS A 27 -81.50 -3.03 -37.42
C LYS A 27 -80.19 -3.17 -36.63
N MET A 28 -79.82 -4.43 -36.35
CA MET A 28 -78.52 -4.87 -35.85
C MET A 28 -77.55 -5.08 -37.03
N ALA A 29 -76.79 -4.07 -37.44
CA ALA A 29 -75.80 -4.24 -38.52
C ALA A 29 -74.70 -3.15 -38.55
N ASP A 30 -74.01 -2.89 -37.44
CA ASP A 30 -72.83 -2.00 -37.46
C ASP A 30 -71.66 -2.45 -36.55
N ALA A 31 -71.68 -3.70 -36.09
CA ALA A 31 -70.65 -4.22 -35.19
C ALA A 31 -69.56 -5.02 -35.93
N LEU A 32 -68.94 -4.47 -36.98
CA LEU A 32 -67.71 -5.03 -37.56
C LEU A 32 -66.82 -3.90 -38.13
N MET A 33 -65.59 -3.82 -37.59
CA MET A 33 -64.47 -2.90 -37.89
C MET A 33 -64.47 -1.53 -37.20
N ASN A 34 -64.08 -1.50 -35.92
CA ASN A 34 -63.32 -0.35 -35.42
C ASN A 34 -61.93 -0.37 -36.11
N PRO A 35 -61.49 0.71 -36.77
CA PRO A 35 -60.10 0.79 -37.20
C PRO A 35 -59.24 0.69 -35.93
N ILE A 36 -58.22 -0.17 -35.96
CA ILE A 36 -57.22 -0.20 -34.89
C ILE A 36 -56.68 1.23 -34.79
N ASP A 37 -56.91 1.87 -33.65
CA ASP A 37 -56.34 3.18 -33.36
C ASP A 37 -54.83 2.98 -33.17
N MET A 38 -54.10 3.12 -34.27
CA MET A 38 -52.65 2.99 -34.31
C MET A 38 -51.97 3.99 -33.36
N ASP A 39 -52.57 5.17 -33.14
CA ASP A 39 -52.03 6.16 -32.22
C ASP A 39 -52.16 5.70 -30.76
N ALA A 40 -53.28 5.09 -30.40
CA ALA A 40 -53.46 4.50 -29.07
C ALA A 40 -52.49 3.33 -28.82
N LEU A 41 -52.24 2.49 -29.83
CA LEU A 41 -51.29 1.38 -29.74
C LEU A 41 -49.84 1.88 -29.62
N VAL A 42 -49.43 2.85 -30.46
CA VAL A 42 -48.11 3.49 -30.39
C VAL A 42 -47.91 4.18 -29.04
N LYS A 43 -48.93 4.86 -28.52
CA LYS A 43 -48.88 5.48 -27.19
C LYS A 43 -48.70 4.44 -26.08
N LYS A 44 -49.40 3.31 -26.15
CA LYS A 44 -49.27 2.23 -25.16
C LYS A 44 -47.87 1.60 -25.18
N ILE A 45 -47.37 1.26 -26.37
CA ILE A 45 -46.03 0.69 -26.55
C ILE A 45 -44.96 1.67 -26.07
N THR A 46 -45.06 2.95 -26.43
CA THR A 46 -44.09 3.96 -25.98
C THR A 46 -44.11 4.10 -24.47
N THR A 47 -45.28 4.11 -23.81
CA THR A 47 -45.35 4.15 -22.34
C THR A 47 -44.75 2.90 -21.67
N GLU A 48 -45.04 1.69 -22.18
CA GLU A 48 -44.49 0.45 -21.62
C GLU A 48 -42.97 0.38 -21.81
N VAL A 49 -42.45 0.81 -22.95
CA VAL A 49 -41.00 0.88 -23.22
C VAL A 49 -40.32 1.93 -22.32
N LEU A 50 -40.90 3.12 -22.16
CA LEU A 50 -40.36 4.16 -21.26
C LEU A 50 -40.27 3.66 -19.82
N VAL A 51 -41.34 3.08 -19.29
CA VAL A 51 -41.36 2.51 -17.93
C VAL A 51 -40.35 1.36 -17.80
N GLY A 52 -40.23 0.51 -18.83
CA GLY A 52 -39.25 -0.56 -18.85
C GLY A 52 -37.80 -0.05 -18.84
N VAL A 53 -37.52 1.03 -19.58
CA VAL A 53 -36.21 1.68 -19.63
C VAL A 53 -35.89 2.38 -18.33
N GLU A 54 -36.82 3.15 -17.76
CA GLU A 54 -36.68 3.80 -16.45
C GLU A 54 -36.33 2.77 -15.38
N LYS A 55 -37.12 1.70 -15.28
CA LYS A 55 -36.87 0.62 -14.32
C LYS A 55 -35.54 -0.09 -14.57
N ALA A 56 -35.16 -0.34 -15.82
CA ALA A 56 -33.87 -0.96 -16.14
C ALA A 56 -32.68 -0.05 -15.80
N LEU A 57 -32.87 1.26 -15.92
CA LEU A 57 -31.88 2.27 -15.60
C LEU A 57 -31.70 2.40 -14.09
N GLU A 58 -32.78 2.53 -13.32
CA GLU A 58 -32.75 2.55 -11.85
C GLU A 58 -32.05 1.31 -11.29
N ASN A 59 -32.44 0.12 -11.75
CA ASN A 59 -31.83 -1.15 -11.33
C ASN A 59 -30.32 -1.25 -11.61
N LYS A 60 -29.77 -0.45 -12.54
CA LYS A 60 -28.34 -0.45 -12.88
C LYS A 60 -27.59 0.72 -12.29
N ILE A 61 -28.22 1.89 -12.15
CA ILE A 61 -27.59 3.10 -11.61
C ILE A 61 -27.36 2.97 -10.11
N ASP A 62 -28.36 2.52 -9.34
CA ASP A 62 -28.21 2.46 -7.88
C ASP A 62 -27.05 1.55 -7.44
N PRO A 63 -26.89 0.32 -8.00
CA PRO A 63 -25.74 -0.50 -7.66
C PRO A 63 -24.39 0.09 -8.09
N VAL A 64 -24.36 0.92 -9.14
CA VAL A 64 -23.15 1.61 -9.57
C VAL A 64 -22.80 2.75 -8.62
N LEU A 65 -23.80 3.52 -8.16
CA LEU A 65 -23.60 4.59 -7.17
C LEU A 65 -23.12 4.02 -5.82
N GLU A 66 -23.70 2.91 -5.37
CA GLU A 66 -23.26 2.22 -4.16
C GLU A 66 -21.81 1.73 -4.27
N LYS A 67 -21.44 1.11 -5.40
CA LYS A 67 -20.05 0.71 -5.65
C LYS A 67 -19.11 1.90 -5.71
N LEU A 68 -19.53 3.02 -6.32
CA LEU A 68 -18.73 4.23 -6.40
C LEU A 68 -18.50 4.84 -5.02
N SER A 69 -19.54 4.87 -4.17
CA SER A 69 -19.43 5.29 -2.78
C SER A 69 -18.46 4.39 -2.01
N ALA A 70 -18.58 3.08 -2.14
CA ALA A 70 -17.66 2.12 -1.52
C ALA A 70 -16.21 2.35 -1.98
N VAL A 71 -15.98 2.56 -3.29
CA VAL A 71 -14.65 2.88 -3.82
C VAL A 71 -14.13 4.18 -3.23
N ALA A 72 -14.95 5.23 -3.14
CA ALA A 72 -14.53 6.50 -2.54
C ALA A 72 -14.07 6.31 -1.08
N THR A 73 -14.82 5.54 -0.28
CA THR A 73 -14.41 5.24 1.11
C THR A 73 -13.12 4.42 1.20
N HIS A 74 -12.92 3.47 0.29
CA HIS A 74 -11.67 2.70 0.23
C HIS A 74 -10.48 3.54 -0.18
N VAL A 75 -10.66 4.49 -1.11
CA VAL A 75 -9.61 5.44 -1.49
C VAL A 75 -9.20 6.28 -0.30
N GLU A 76 -10.15 6.85 0.44
CA GLU A 76 -9.87 7.62 1.66
C GLU A 76 -9.11 6.78 2.72
N GLN A 77 -9.51 5.52 2.92
CA GLN A 77 -8.80 4.61 3.81
C GLN A 77 -7.36 4.32 3.35
N VAL A 78 -7.15 4.18 2.05
CA VAL A 78 -5.82 3.97 1.47
C VAL A 78 -4.96 5.22 1.64
N GLU A 79 -5.50 6.41 1.37
CA GLU A 79 -4.80 7.69 1.58
C GLU A 79 -4.34 7.85 3.03
N ASN A 80 -5.21 7.53 3.99
CA ASN A 80 -4.86 7.55 5.42
C ASN A 80 -3.71 6.58 5.75
N ARG A 81 -3.78 5.34 5.26
CA ARG A 81 -2.74 4.33 5.48
C ARG A 81 -1.41 4.69 4.81
N VAL A 82 -1.46 5.31 3.63
CA VAL A 82 -0.27 5.78 2.91
C VAL A 82 0.39 6.91 3.71
N THR A 83 -0.40 7.88 4.19
CA THR A 83 0.11 8.98 5.03
C THR A 83 0.77 8.45 6.31
N GLU A 84 0.15 7.47 6.98
CA GLU A 84 0.75 6.83 8.16
C GLU A 84 2.06 6.10 7.81
N ALA A 85 2.08 5.38 6.68
CA ALA A 85 3.29 4.69 6.24
C ALA A 85 4.41 5.70 5.92
N GLU A 86 4.13 6.79 5.23
CA GLU A 86 5.09 7.84 4.89
C GLU A 86 5.68 8.50 6.14
N THR A 87 4.84 8.84 7.13
CA THR A 87 5.31 9.42 8.40
C THR A 87 6.21 8.45 9.18
N ARG A 88 5.86 7.15 9.20
CA ARG A 88 6.70 6.12 9.83
C ARG A 88 8.01 5.91 9.09
N ILE A 89 7.99 5.90 7.76
CA ILE A 89 9.20 5.77 6.93
C ILE A 89 10.13 6.96 7.20
N SER A 90 9.61 8.18 7.18
CA SER A 90 10.40 9.39 7.47
C SER A 90 11.05 9.33 8.86
N ALA A 91 10.32 8.90 9.89
CA ALA A 91 10.88 8.76 11.25
C ALA A 91 11.99 7.68 11.32
N VAL A 92 11.83 6.58 10.57
CA VAL A 92 12.85 5.52 10.48
C VAL A 92 14.08 6.02 9.73
N GLU A 93 13.91 6.74 8.63
CA GLU A 93 15.01 7.34 7.86
C GLU A 93 15.83 8.31 8.71
N ASP A 94 15.16 9.17 9.50
CA ASP A 94 15.83 10.08 10.45
C ASP A 94 16.63 9.32 11.52
N THR A 95 16.09 8.20 12.00
CA THR A 95 16.76 7.35 13.00
C THR A 95 17.98 6.68 12.39
N VAL A 96 17.83 6.07 11.21
CA VAL A 96 18.93 5.43 10.49
C VAL A 96 20.05 6.44 10.15
N SER A 97 19.69 7.67 9.79
CA SER A 97 20.65 8.73 9.53
C SER A 97 21.48 9.06 10.78
N ARG A 98 20.82 9.20 11.94
CA ARG A 98 21.47 9.43 13.23
C ARG A 98 22.37 8.26 13.64
N ASP A 99 21.85 7.04 13.57
CA ASP A 99 22.59 5.84 13.94
C ASP A 99 23.86 5.66 13.08
N ASN A 100 23.77 5.97 11.78
CA ASN A 100 24.93 5.95 10.89
C ASN A 100 25.98 7.00 11.27
N ALA A 101 25.55 8.20 11.68
CA ALA A 101 26.47 9.23 12.15
C ALA A 101 27.18 8.79 13.43
N ASP A 102 26.44 8.25 14.40
CA ASP A 102 26.98 7.76 15.67
C ASP A 102 27.94 6.58 15.45
N LEU A 103 27.58 5.63 14.57
CA LEU A 103 28.45 4.51 14.21
C LEU A 103 29.77 4.98 13.58
N ASN A 104 29.74 5.99 12.72
CA ASN A 104 30.94 6.55 12.13
C ASN A 104 31.81 7.25 13.18
N GLU A 105 31.22 7.96 14.13
CA GLU A 105 31.95 8.57 15.24
C GLU A 105 32.61 7.50 16.13
N VAL A 106 31.88 6.44 16.46
CA VAL A 106 32.39 5.32 17.26
C VAL A 106 33.54 4.61 16.55
N LYS A 107 33.42 4.33 15.24
CA LYS A 107 34.50 3.75 14.44
C LYS A 107 35.76 4.61 14.47
N LYS A 108 35.61 5.93 14.28
CA LYS A 108 36.74 6.86 14.34
C LYS A 108 37.42 6.87 15.71
N LYS A 109 36.63 6.85 16.80
CA LYS A 109 37.17 6.75 18.16
C LYS A 109 37.89 5.43 18.40
N LEU A 110 37.36 4.33 17.85
CA LEU A 110 37.98 3.02 17.92
C LEU A 110 39.33 3.00 17.20
N ASP A 111 39.41 3.54 15.98
CA ASP A 111 40.66 3.60 15.21
C ASP A 111 41.75 4.37 15.96
N VAL A 112 41.40 5.54 16.51
CA VAL A 112 42.32 6.35 17.33
C VAL A 112 42.74 5.60 18.60
N ALA A 113 41.83 4.87 19.23
CA ALA A 113 42.14 4.07 20.41
C ALA A 113 43.09 2.91 20.07
N LEU A 114 42.88 2.24 18.93
CA LEU A 114 43.75 1.16 18.46
C LEU A 114 45.16 1.68 18.12
N GLU A 115 45.26 2.81 17.44
CA GLU A 115 46.56 3.46 17.16
C GLU A 115 47.29 3.82 18.45
N LYS A 116 46.56 4.34 19.45
CA LYS A 116 47.14 4.64 20.76
C LYS A 116 47.60 3.40 21.51
N ILE A 117 46.86 2.29 21.41
CA ILE A 117 47.26 1.02 22.02
C ILE A 117 48.54 0.51 21.35
N ASP A 118 48.62 0.55 20.02
CA ASP A 118 49.82 0.14 19.28
C ASP A 118 51.05 1.00 19.66
N ASP A 119 50.90 2.33 19.75
CA ASP A 119 51.98 3.21 20.22
C ASP A 119 52.43 2.86 21.65
N LEU A 120 51.48 2.60 22.56
CA LEU A 120 51.80 2.22 23.93
C LEU A 120 52.51 0.86 24.01
N GLU A 121 52.09 -0.13 23.21
CA GLU A 121 52.76 -1.42 23.13
C GLU A 121 54.18 -1.28 22.56
N ASN A 122 54.34 -0.53 21.48
CA ASN A 122 55.63 -0.26 20.85
C ASN A 122 56.56 0.49 21.80
N ARG A 123 56.06 1.50 22.51
CA ARG A 123 56.83 2.25 23.50
C ARG A 123 57.21 1.40 24.71
N SER A 124 56.33 0.49 25.14
CA SER A 124 56.61 -0.47 26.21
C SER A 124 57.72 -1.45 25.82
N ARG A 125 57.74 -1.89 24.55
CA ARG A 125 58.71 -2.86 24.03
C ARG A 125 59.93 -2.23 23.35
N ARG A 126 60.04 -0.90 23.29
CA ARG A 126 61.08 -0.17 22.53
C ARG A 126 62.52 -0.53 22.88
N CYS A 127 62.76 -0.99 24.11
CA CYS A 127 64.09 -1.40 24.60
C CYS A 127 64.30 -2.93 24.58
N ASN A 128 63.31 -3.69 24.10
CA ASN A 128 63.37 -5.13 24.02
C ASN A 128 63.93 -5.55 22.65
N ILE A 129 64.89 -6.47 22.66
CA ILE A 129 65.46 -7.05 21.44
C ILE A 129 65.09 -8.54 21.40
N ARG A 130 64.62 -9.02 20.24
CA ARG A 130 64.34 -10.45 20.00
C ARG A 130 65.44 -11.03 19.10
N ILE A 131 66.22 -11.96 19.65
CA ILE A 131 67.26 -12.69 18.91
C ILE A 131 66.65 -13.97 18.36
N ILE A 132 66.76 -14.18 17.04
CA ILE A 132 66.19 -15.34 16.34
C ILE A 132 67.35 -16.19 15.80
N GLY A 133 67.21 -17.51 15.83
CA GLY A 133 68.20 -18.44 15.29
C GLY A 133 69.30 -18.86 16.27
N LEU A 134 69.24 -18.44 17.54
CA LEU A 134 70.16 -18.92 18.57
C LEU A 134 69.79 -20.37 18.96
N PRO A 135 70.69 -21.36 18.82
CA PRO A 135 70.40 -22.75 19.17
C PRO A 135 69.99 -22.92 20.65
N GLU A 136 69.19 -23.95 20.92
CA GLU A 136 68.73 -24.25 22.28
C GLU A 136 69.90 -24.71 23.15
N GLY A 137 70.10 -24.07 24.31
CA GLY A 137 71.12 -24.44 25.30
C GLY A 137 72.41 -23.62 25.26
N GLU A 138 72.67 -22.85 24.20
CA GLU A 138 73.88 -22.02 24.05
C GLU A 138 74.03 -20.96 25.15
N GLU A 139 72.90 -20.45 25.66
CA GLU A 139 72.84 -19.43 26.70
C GLU A 139 73.29 -19.95 28.09
N GLY A 140 73.33 -21.28 28.26
CA GLY A 140 73.58 -21.93 29.54
C GLY A 140 72.53 -21.58 30.61
N THR A 141 72.96 -21.53 31.87
CA THR A 141 72.07 -21.30 33.03
C THR A 141 71.72 -19.82 33.25
N ASN A 142 72.51 -18.89 32.69
CA ASN A 142 72.31 -17.45 32.91
C ASN A 142 72.38 -16.66 31.59
N PRO A 143 71.23 -16.48 30.92
CA PRO A 143 71.13 -15.77 29.64
C PRO A 143 71.65 -14.32 29.69
N VAL A 144 71.51 -13.64 30.83
CA VAL A 144 71.97 -12.25 30.99
C VAL A 144 73.49 -12.17 30.90
N SER A 145 74.20 -13.05 31.60
CA SER A 145 75.66 -13.10 31.57
C SER A 145 76.19 -13.50 30.19
N PHE A 146 75.56 -14.49 29.55
CA PHE A 146 75.89 -14.89 28.19
C PHE A 146 75.78 -13.72 27.21
N LEU A 147 74.64 -13.03 27.19
CA LEU A 147 74.40 -11.91 26.25
C LEU A 147 75.34 -10.72 26.49
N ARG A 148 75.76 -10.47 27.74
CA ARG A 148 76.72 -9.39 28.04
C ARG A 148 78.09 -9.59 27.39
N THR A 149 78.50 -10.84 27.18
CA THR A 149 79.77 -11.17 26.52
C THR A 149 79.57 -11.46 25.04
N TRP A 150 78.50 -12.16 24.68
CA TRP A 150 78.21 -12.56 23.31
C TRP A 150 77.88 -11.38 22.39
N LEU A 151 77.06 -10.41 22.83
CA LEU A 151 76.68 -9.26 21.99
C LEU A 151 77.86 -8.37 21.57
N PRO A 152 78.76 -7.92 22.48
CA PRO A 152 79.94 -7.16 22.09
C PRO A 152 80.84 -7.91 21.10
N ASN A 153 81.06 -9.21 21.35
CA ASN A 153 81.87 -10.06 20.48
C ASN A 153 81.24 -10.23 19.10
N LEU A 154 79.92 -10.41 19.03
CA LEU A 154 79.19 -10.54 17.76
C LEU A 154 79.25 -9.25 16.93
N LEU A 155 79.05 -8.10 17.58
CA LEU A 155 78.98 -6.80 16.91
C LEU A 155 80.36 -6.18 16.67
N ASN A 156 81.45 -6.78 17.17
CA ASN A 156 82.81 -6.23 17.13
C ASN A 156 82.86 -4.76 17.59
N THR A 157 82.12 -4.44 18.65
CA THR A 157 82.01 -3.06 19.15
C THR A 157 82.17 -3.02 20.66
N ASP A 158 83.03 -2.11 21.10
CA ASP A 158 83.15 -1.74 22.51
C ASP A 158 82.07 -0.71 22.84
N PHE A 159 81.05 -1.14 23.58
CA PHE A 159 80.04 -0.25 24.10
C PHE A 159 80.69 0.78 25.04
N LYS A 160 80.19 2.04 25.04
CA LYS A 160 80.69 3.07 25.98
C LYS A 160 80.63 2.52 27.42
N ASN A 161 81.74 2.63 28.14
CA ASN A 161 81.96 2.06 29.48
C ASN A 161 82.02 0.51 29.55
N HIS A 162 82.25 -0.18 28.42
CA HIS A 162 82.44 -1.64 28.29
C HIS A 162 81.32 -2.51 28.89
N GLN A 163 80.11 -1.96 29.10
CA GLN A 163 79.06 -2.69 29.82
C GLN A 163 77.70 -2.57 29.15
N VAL A 164 77.25 -3.68 28.54
CA VAL A 164 75.86 -3.84 28.11
C VAL A 164 74.99 -4.01 29.34
N LYS A 165 74.12 -3.03 29.60
CA LYS A 165 73.12 -3.12 30.68
C LYS A 165 71.90 -3.88 30.17
N ILE A 166 71.68 -5.06 30.74
CA ILE A 166 70.54 -5.92 30.45
C ILE A 166 69.76 -6.05 31.76
N GLU A 167 68.49 -5.65 31.74
CA GLU A 167 67.58 -5.77 32.90
C GLU A 167 67.08 -7.20 33.06
N ARG A 168 66.67 -7.84 31.96
CA ARG A 168 66.18 -9.21 31.92
C ARG A 168 66.45 -9.83 30.56
N ALA A 169 66.84 -11.10 30.57
CA ALA A 169 66.95 -11.93 29.37
C ALA A 169 66.26 -13.27 29.63
N HIS A 170 65.49 -13.72 28.66
CA HIS A 170 64.77 -14.99 28.75
C HIS A 170 64.39 -15.47 27.35
N ARG A 171 64.27 -16.79 27.21
CA ARG A 171 63.77 -17.41 25.98
C ARG A 171 62.24 -17.26 25.92
N THR A 172 61.72 -16.80 24.79
CA THR A 172 60.27 -16.79 24.57
C THR A 172 59.80 -18.21 24.28
N ARG A 173 58.58 -18.55 24.71
CA ARG A 173 57.95 -19.84 24.38
C ARG A 173 57.88 -19.98 22.85
N LYS A 174 57.99 -21.21 22.33
CA LYS A 174 57.65 -21.49 20.93
C LYS A 174 56.18 -21.10 20.75
N GLU A 175 55.91 -20.15 19.87
CA GLU A 175 54.56 -19.89 19.37
C GLU A 175 54.17 -21.10 18.55
N ASN A 176 53.16 -21.84 19.00
CA ASN A 176 52.57 -22.91 18.20
C ASN A 176 51.84 -22.23 17.05
N ALA A 177 52.40 -22.34 15.85
CA ALA A 177 51.71 -21.99 14.61
C ALA A 177 50.62 -23.02 14.30
#